data_AF-A0A645HWT8-F1
#
_entry.id   AF-A0A645HWT8-F1
#
_cell.length_a   1.000
_cell.length_b   1.000
_cell.length_c   1.000
_cell.angle_alpha   90.00
_cell.angle_beta   90.00
_cell.angle_gamma   90.00
#
_symmetry.space_group_name_H-M   'P 1'
#
loop_
_entity.id
_entity.type
_entity.pdbx_description
1 polymer ?
#
loop_
_entity_poly.entity_id
_entity_poly.type
_entity_poly.pdbx_seq_one_letter_code
_entity_poly.pdbx_strand_id
1 'polypeptide(L)' 'MKTEVPGVVVPDSVMERMAAAGTKEEQRETGLAIARESIAAIRSRVQGIQVSAPFGNVDLALRVLAK' A
#
# COMPACT_ATOMS: atom_id res chain seq x y z
N MET A 1 -10.59 4.89 -14.80
CA MET A 1 -10.84 5.85 -13.71
C MET A 1 -10.45 5.19 -12.40
N LYS A 2 -9.61 5.85 -11.59
CA LYS A 2 -9.04 5.31 -10.35
C LYS A 2 -9.87 5.88 -9.20
N THR A 3 -10.95 5.19 -8.82
CA THR A 3 -12.09 5.86 -8.14
C THR A 3 -12.71 4.98 -7.06
N GLU A 4 -11.92 4.34 -6.21
CA GLU A 4 -12.48 3.68 -5.01
C GLU A 4 -12.69 4.67 -3.85
N VAL A 5 -11.99 5.82 -3.88
CA VAL A 5 -12.16 6.89 -2.89
C VAL A 5 -12.23 8.25 -3.62
N PRO A 6 -13.30 9.04 -3.45
CA PRO A 6 -13.41 10.37 -4.04
C PRO A 6 -12.20 11.25 -3.69
N GLY A 7 -11.60 11.86 -4.70
CA GLY A 7 -10.44 12.75 -4.53
C GLY A 7 -9.09 12.03 -4.38
N VAL A 8 -9.04 10.70 -4.39
CA VAL A 8 -7.79 9.94 -4.36
C VAL A 8 -7.42 9.49 -5.76
N VAL A 9 -6.17 9.77 -6.15
CA VAL A 9 -5.60 9.32 -7.42
C VAL A 9 -4.44 8.38 -7.11
N VAL A 10 -4.51 7.16 -7.63
CA VAL A 10 -3.36 6.25 -7.62
C VAL A 10 -2.46 6.60 -8.81
N PRO A 11 -1.15 6.80 -8.65
CA PRO A 11 -0.24 7.08 -9.78
C PRO A 11 -0.21 5.95 -10.82
N ASP A 12 0.12 6.24 -12.08
CA ASP A 12 0.26 5.20 -13.13
C ASP A 12 1.38 4.21 -12.80
N SER A 13 2.51 4.71 -12.32
CA SER A 13 3.65 3.89 -11.89
C SER A 13 3.31 2.86 -10.81
N VAL A 14 2.36 3.18 -9.91
CA VAL A 14 1.88 2.25 -8.88
C VAL A 14 1.04 1.14 -9.52
N MET A 15 0.15 1.50 -10.45
CA MET A 15 -0.68 0.54 -11.17
C MET A 15 0.16 -0.41 -12.03
N GLU A 16 1.17 0.12 -12.73
CA GLU A 16 2.10 -0.65 -13.55
C GLU A 16 2.89 -1.66 -12.71
N ARG A 17 3.43 -1.24 -11.55
CA ARG A 17 4.11 -2.14 -10.60
C ARG A 17 3.18 -3.25 -10.11
N MET A 18 1.95 -2.92 -9.74
CA MET A 18 0.97 -3.91 -9.28
C MET A 18 0.59 -4.88 -10.40
N ALA A 19 0.47 -4.42 -11.65
CA ALA A 19 0.14 -5.25 -12.81
C ALA A 19 1.29 -6.16 -13.25
N ALA A 20 2.54 -5.77 -13.01
CA ALA A 20 3.72 -6.57 -13.34
C ALA A 20 3.88 -7.81 -12.44
N ALA A 21 3.23 -7.85 -11.28
CA ALA A 21 3.23 -9.01 -10.39
C ALA A 21 2.27 -10.10 -10.90
N GLY A 22 2.80 -11.28 -11.21
CA GLY A 22 2.09 -12.34 -11.91
C GLY A 22 1.27 -13.26 -11.00
N THR A 23 1.62 -13.33 -9.71
CA THR A 23 0.93 -14.16 -8.71
C THR A 23 0.28 -13.31 -7.62
N LYS A 24 -0.69 -13.91 -6.91
CA LYS A 24 -1.37 -13.26 -5.79
C LYS A 24 -0.39 -12.93 -4.65
N GLU A 25 0.63 -13.76 -4.46
CA GLU A 25 1.68 -13.58 -3.48
C GLU A 25 2.58 -12.40 -3.87
N GLU A 26 3.05 -12.36 -5.12
CA GLU A 26 3.86 -11.23 -5.64
C GLU A 26 3.10 -9.90 -5.59
N GLN A 27 1.79 -9.91 -5.89
CA GLN A 27 0.96 -8.71 -5.81
C GLN A 27 0.87 -8.20 -4.36
N ARG A 28 0.75 -9.10 -3.39
CA ARG A 28 0.77 -8.73 -1.96
C ARG A 28 2.11 -8.15 -1.54
N GLU A 29 3.23 -8.78 -1.93
CA GLU A 29 4.56 -8.27 -1.62
C GLU A 29 4.82 -6.91 -2.27
N THR A 30 4.38 -6.74 -3.53
CA THR A 30 4.48 -5.47 -4.26
C THR A 30 3.67 -4.37 -3.56
N GLY A 31 2.41 -4.66 -3.18
CA GLY A 31 1.58 -3.72 -2.43
C GLY A 31 2.19 -3.36 -1.07
N LEU A 32 2.78 -4.33 -0.37
CA LEU A 32 3.48 -4.12 0.90
C LEU A 32 4.68 -3.19 0.73
N ALA A 33 5.48 -3.38 -0.33
CA ALA A 33 6.62 -2.53 -0.65
C ALA A 33 6.16 -1.08 -0.93
N ILE A 34 5.15 -0.89 -1.78
CA ILE A 34 4.59 0.43 -2.12
C ILE A 34 4.07 1.14 -0.86
N ALA A 35 3.37 0.43 0.03
CA ALA A 35 2.89 1.00 1.28
C ALA A 35 4.04 1.48 2.18
N ARG A 36 5.08 0.67 2.34
CA ARG A 36 6.26 1.02 3.15
C ARG A 36 7.03 2.19 2.56
N GLU A 37 7.23 2.22 1.25
CA GLU A 37 7.86 3.35 0.54
C GLU A 37 7.06 4.65 0.75
N SER A 38 5.74 4.58 0.64
CA SER A 38 4.84 5.72 0.87
C SER A 38 4.95 6.25 2.29
N ILE A 39 4.97 5.35 3.29
CA ILE A 39 5.15 5.71 4.70
C ILE A 39 6.52 6.37 4.93
N ALA A 40 7.58 5.79 4.37
CA ALA A 40 8.92 6.34 4.50
C ALA A 40 9.02 7.77 3.93
N ALA A 41 8.38 8.02 2.78
CA ALA A 41 8.36 9.33 2.13
C ALA A 41 7.66 10.41 2.96
N ILE A 42 6.65 10.06 3.75
CA ILE A 42 5.87 11.03 4.56
C ILE A 42 6.26 11.06 6.04
N ARG A 43 7.10 10.13 6.52
CA ARG A 43 7.39 9.94 7.95
C ARG A 43 7.87 11.21 8.67
N SER A 44 8.61 12.09 7.99
CA SER A 44 9.08 13.36 8.58
C SER A 44 7.98 14.43 8.72
N ARG A 45 6.78 14.18 8.17
CA ARG A 45 5.68 15.15 8.08
C ARG A 45 4.45 14.77 8.91
N VAL A 46 4.43 13.57 9.48
CA VAL A 46 3.27 13.02 10.21
C VAL A 46 3.70 12.42 11.54
N GLN A 47 2.83 12.49 12.55
CA GLN A 47 3.09 11.88 13.87
C GLN A 47 2.76 10.38 13.89
N GLY A 48 1.93 9.92 12.96
CA GLY A 48 1.49 8.54 12.89
C GLY A 48 0.74 8.26 11.60
N ILE A 49 0.39 6.99 11.41
CA ILE A 49 -0.38 6.51 10.27
C ILE A 49 -1.49 5.58 10.75
N GLN A 50 -2.59 5.56 10.02
CA GLN A 50 -3.63 4.54 10.18
C GLN A 50 -3.45 3.52 9.05
N VAL A 51 -3.38 2.23 9.40
CA VAL A 51 -3.37 1.14 8.43
C VAL A 51 -4.70 0.39 8.53
N SER A 52 -5.42 0.30 7.42
CA SER A 52 -6.65 -0.50 7.35
C SER A 52 -6.30 -1.97 7.16
N ALA A 53 -6.97 -2.86 7.90
CA ALA A 53 -6.87 -4.31 7.73
C ALA A 53 -8.05 -4.81 6.87
N PRO A 54 -7.93 -4.84 5.53
CA PRO A 54 -9.02 -5.23 4.67
C PRO A 54 -9.44 -6.68 4.97
N PHE A 55 -10.75 -6.92 5.03
CA PHE A 55 -11.34 -8.22 5.32
C PHE A 55 -10.84 -8.87 6.63
N GLY A 56 -10.44 -8.05 7.61
CA GLY A 56 -9.92 -8.54 8.88
C GLY A 56 -8.51 -9.14 8.81
N ASN A 57 -7.77 -8.95 7.71
CA ASN A 57 -6.40 -9.44 7.58
C ASN A 57 -5.41 -8.57 8.36
N VAL A 58 -5.39 -8.75 9.67
CA VAL A 58 -4.54 -8.00 10.61
C VAL A 58 -3.06 -8.28 10.36
N ASP A 59 -2.69 -9.52 10.02
CA ASP A 59 -1.30 -9.88 9.75
C ASP A 59 -0.72 -9.07 8.60
N LEU A 60 -1.47 -8.90 7.50
CA LEU A 60 -1.04 -8.07 6.38
C LEU A 60 -0.85 -6.60 6.81
N ALA A 61 -1.77 -6.06 7.62
CA ALA A 61 -1.65 -4.70 8.13
C ALA A 61 -0.43 -4.52 9.06
N LEU A 62 -0.14 -5.50 9.93
CA LEU A 62 1.04 -5.49 10.79
C LEU A 62 2.34 -5.58 10.01
N ARG A 63 2.37 -6.34 8.92
CA ARG A 63 3.54 -6.40 8.03
C ARG A 63 3.90 -5.03 7.47
N VAL A 64 2.93 -4.14 7.22
CA VAL A 64 3.21 -2.76 6.78
C VAL A 64 3.98 -1.98 7.85
N LEU A 65 3.68 -2.21 9.13
CA LEU A 65 4.25 -1.51 10.28
C LEU A 65 5.57 -2.12 10.79
N ALA A 66 5.90 -3.34 10.37
CA ALA A 66 7.13 -4.02 10.78
C ALA A 66 8.38 -3.23 10.36
N LYS A 67 9.35 -3.15 11.27
CA LYS A 67 10.64 -2.47 11.08
C LYS A 67 11.54 -3.21 10.10
#